data_AF-A0A6C0JW51-F1
#
_entry.id   AF-A0A6C0JW51-F1
#
_cell.length_a   1.000
_cell.length_b   1.000
_cell.length_c   1.000
_cell.angle_alpha   90.00
_cell.angle_beta   90.00
_cell.angle_gamma   90.00
#
_symmetry.space_group_name_H-M   'P 1'
#
loop_
_entity.id
_entity.type
_entity.pdbx_description
1 polymer ?
#
loop_
_entity_poly.entity_id
_entity_poly.type
_entity_poly.pdbx_seq_one_letter_code
_entity_poly.pdbx_strand_id
1 'polypeptide(L)'
;MQYQIYLNNKKDWIEANCFTKKGRSGLNNRVCLESWWINKNIKEIYDDILASTQHLSKDCLFSERIYHIINGLSTIPICKTCQSNTVNFNTFNDGYYDYCSKYCSTQSDERNLKIKTNNDYSKLQEKLKESNLKKYGVEYYFQTQESVGKIKKTKLDRYGNEKYNNIDKAKQTNLEKYGYEHTCLVPEIKEKIQNANDEILKSKNEKAYYALRNKEWLKEQNKTKTITDIAKDLQVTYRAVYLWFKQHNIEINFFSTKFGKQQKEIQDFISSLGIPNLKINDRTIIKPKEIDIYLPDYNLGIEFNGMYFHAEDENRHLIKYNLCKDQNIKLLQIWDTEWLQKQDIIKSIIKSNLKLNERIYARKCEIIPLNSNTYKEFLEYNHIQGNVNSSIRYGLTYNKQLVAVIGFGKSRFDKKYSHELLRYCNLINTNIIGGFSKLLKHAVKNHNITSIQTFCDLRLFDGTSYEKSGFQYSHQSKPGYVYYKSGLIKNRQEFQKHKLKNIFDNFDDTLTEEENCFNNDWIRIFDCGQKVYFINL
;
A
#
# COMPACT_ATOMS: atom_id res chain seq x y z
N MET A 1 -81.90 40.63 48.07
CA MET A 1 -81.17 41.81 47.52
C MET A 1 -79.90 41.41 46.76
N GLN A 2 -78.99 40.60 47.34
CA GLN A 2 -77.73 40.23 46.66
C GLN A 2 -77.91 39.40 45.37
N TYR A 3 -78.89 38.48 45.31
CA TYR A 3 -79.17 37.71 44.09
C TYR A 3 -79.59 38.59 42.91
N GLN A 4 -80.43 39.60 43.15
CA GLN A 4 -80.85 40.57 42.12
C GLN A 4 -79.68 41.43 41.61
N ILE A 5 -78.77 41.83 42.51
CA ILE A 5 -77.54 42.56 42.12
C ILE A 5 -76.63 41.65 41.28
N TYR A 6 -76.51 40.37 41.66
CA TYR A 6 -75.76 39.36 40.90
C TYR A 6 -76.34 39.15 39.49
N LEU A 7 -77.67 39.06 39.34
CA LEU A 7 -78.30 38.88 38.02
C LEU A 7 -78.06 40.07 37.07
N ASN A 8 -77.97 41.30 37.60
CA ASN A 8 -77.69 42.49 36.78
C ASN A 8 -76.28 42.49 36.20
N ASN A 9 -75.29 42.02 36.96
CA ASN A 9 -73.92 41.87 36.47
C ASN A 9 -73.17 40.76 37.23
N LYS A 10 -73.22 39.54 36.68
CA LYS A 10 -72.67 38.33 37.30
C LYS A 10 -71.17 38.44 37.51
N LYS A 11 -70.44 38.98 36.54
CA LYS A 11 -68.98 39.10 36.55
C LYS A 11 -68.52 40.03 37.67
N ASP A 12 -69.02 41.27 37.67
CA ASP A 12 -68.60 42.28 38.65
C ASP A 12 -68.94 41.84 40.08
N TRP A 13 -70.10 41.19 40.26
CA TRP A 13 -70.47 40.66 41.57
C TRP A 13 -69.51 39.57 42.04
N ILE A 14 -69.16 38.62 41.16
CA ILE A 14 -68.20 37.56 41.48
C ILE A 14 -66.83 38.15 41.79
N GLU A 15 -66.34 39.09 40.98
CA GLU A 15 -65.04 39.76 41.22
C GLU A 15 -65.02 40.48 42.57
N ALA A 16 -66.09 41.19 42.94
CA ALA A 16 -66.17 41.92 44.20
C ALA A 16 -66.27 41.01 45.46
N ASN A 17 -66.87 39.83 45.32
CA ASN A 17 -67.26 39.00 46.47
C ASN A 17 -66.49 37.67 46.60
N CYS A 18 -65.98 37.13 45.50
CA CYS A 18 -65.35 35.81 45.45
C CYS A 18 -63.82 35.87 45.39
N PHE A 19 -63.22 37.04 45.16
CA PHE A 19 -61.76 37.19 45.06
C PHE A 19 -61.10 37.51 46.39
N THR A 20 -59.81 37.24 46.49
CA THR A 20 -59.01 37.59 47.68
C THR A 20 -58.76 39.10 47.78
N LYS A 21 -59.05 39.71 48.94
CA LYS A 21 -59.06 41.17 49.12
C LYS A 21 -57.68 41.84 49.38
N LYS A 22 -56.58 41.08 49.48
CA LYS A 22 -55.22 41.64 49.75
C LYS A 22 -54.13 40.87 49.00
N GLY A 23 -53.42 41.55 48.10
CA GLY A 23 -52.10 41.16 47.57
C GLY A 23 -52.03 39.89 46.71
N ARG A 24 -53.16 39.23 46.42
CA ARG A 24 -53.26 38.11 45.47
C ARG A 24 -54.50 38.35 44.61
N SER A 25 -54.37 38.25 43.29
CA SER A 25 -55.42 38.49 42.29
C SER A 25 -56.19 37.20 41.93
N GLY A 26 -56.40 36.31 42.91
CA GLY A 26 -56.96 34.97 42.67
C GLY A 26 -58.30 34.73 43.37
N LEU A 27 -58.99 33.68 42.93
CA LEU A 27 -60.23 33.21 43.54
C LEU A 27 -59.99 32.76 44.99
N ASN A 28 -60.88 33.15 45.90
CA ASN A 28 -60.85 32.66 47.27
C ASN A 28 -61.25 31.19 47.30
N ASN A 29 -60.34 30.30 47.71
CA ASN A 29 -60.58 28.85 47.75
C ASN A 29 -61.84 28.44 48.55
N ARG A 30 -62.28 29.25 49.52
CA ARG A 30 -63.52 28.97 50.29
C ARG A 30 -64.77 29.03 49.41
N VAL A 31 -64.75 29.79 48.32
CA VAL A 31 -65.85 29.90 47.34
C VAL A 31 -66.11 28.57 46.63
N CYS A 32 -65.12 27.68 46.57
CA CYS A 32 -65.30 26.34 46.00
C CYS A 32 -66.10 25.39 46.91
N LEU A 33 -66.37 25.78 48.16
CA LEU A 33 -67.14 24.99 49.11
C LEU A 33 -68.59 25.48 49.13
N GLU A 34 -69.57 24.60 48.88
CA GLU A 34 -71.00 24.95 48.95
C GLU A 34 -71.38 25.56 50.30
N SER A 35 -70.78 25.06 51.40
CA SER A 35 -71.01 25.56 52.75
C SER A 35 -70.68 27.06 52.92
N TRP A 36 -69.76 27.60 52.12
CA TRP A 36 -69.46 29.04 52.14
C TRP A 36 -70.63 29.90 51.65
N TRP A 37 -71.37 29.40 50.66
CA TRP A 37 -72.54 30.07 50.08
C TRP A 37 -73.75 29.95 50.99
N ILE A 38 -73.96 28.77 51.60
CA ILE A 38 -75.00 28.53 52.60
C ILE A 38 -74.81 29.44 53.81
N ASN A 39 -73.59 29.48 54.38
CA ASN A 39 -73.28 30.28 55.57
C ASN A 39 -73.41 31.80 55.34
N LYS A 40 -73.38 32.25 54.08
CA LYS A 40 -73.59 33.66 53.70
C LYS A 40 -75.03 33.97 53.28
N ASN A 41 -75.93 32.99 53.35
CA ASN A 41 -77.33 33.10 52.95
C ASN A 41 -77.51 33.55 51.49
N ILE A 42 -76.68 33.01 50.58
CA ILE A 42 -76.64 33.33 49.15
C ILE A 42 -76.56 32.07 48.27
N LYS A 43 -77.13 30.95 48.74
CA LYS A 43 -77.11 29.66 48.02
C LYS A 43 -77.72 29.76 46.61
N GLU A 44 -78.70 30.62 46.41
CA GLU A 44 -79.32 30.87 45.09
C GLU A 44 -78.30 31.27 44.01
N ILE A 45 -77.23 32.00 44.39
CA ILE A 45 -76.15 32.37 43.46
C ILE A 45 -75.31 31.14 43.09
N TYR A 46 -75.03 30.25 44.05
CA TYR A 46 -74.31 29.00 43.81
C TYR A 46 -75.08 28.11 42.83
N ASP A 47 -76.39 27.95 43.05
CA ASP A 47 -77.26 27.14 42.20
C ASP A 47 -77.37 27.75 40.79
N ASP A 48 -77.44 29.08 40.66
CA ASP A 48 -77.42 29.77 39.37
C ASP A 48 -76.08 29.61 38.63
N ILE A 49 -74.94 29.63 39.34
CA ILE A 49 -73.62 29.35 38.74
C ILE A 49 -73.59 27.93 38.16
N LEU A 50 -74.12 26.94 38.89
CA LEU A 50 -74.22 25.57 38.38
C LEU A 50 -75.13 25.49 37.15
N ALA A 51 -76.31 26.11 37.19
CA ALA A 51 -77.27 26.12 36.08
C ALA A 51 -76.71 26.83 34.83
N SER A 52 -76.04 27.97 35.03
CA SER A 52 -75.45 28.78 33.97
C SER A 52 -74.21 28.14 33.32
N THR A 53 -73.62 27.11 33.94
CA THR A 53 -72.43 26.40 33.44
C THR A 53 -72.69 24.91 33.18
N GLN A 54 -73.91 24.56 32.79
CA GLN A 54 -74.33 23.17 32.51
C GLN A 54 -73.58 22.49 31.35
N HIS A 55 -72.90 23.25 30.50
CA HIS A 55 -72.03 22.72 29.44
C HIS A 55 -70.73 22.09 29.99
N LEU A 56 -70.42 22.29 31.27
CA LEU A 56 -69.30 21.65 31.97
C LEU A 56 -69.76 20.36 32.68
N SER A 57 -68.85 19.39 32.78
CA SER A 57 -69.10 18.13 33.51
C SER A 57 -69.55 18.40 34.96
N LYS A 58 -70.44 17.55 35.49
CA LYS A 58 -70.85 17.62 36.90
C LYS A 58 -69.67 17.49 37.86
N ASP A 59 -68.62 16.80 37.45
CA ASP A 59 -67.40 16.57 38.25
C ASP A 59 -66.33 17.66 38.07
N CYS A 60 -66.60 18.72 37.30
CA CYS A 60 -65.62 19.79 37.10
C CYS A 60 -65.41 20.62 38.38
N LEU A 61 -64.25 21.27 38.48
CA LEU A 61 -63.95 22.11 39.63
C LEU A 61 -64.89 23.32 39.67
N PHE A 62 -65.37 23.70 40.86
CA PHE A 62 -66.21 24.89 40.97
C PHE A 62 -65.47 26.17 40.53
N SER A 63 -64.15 26.22 40.68
CA SER A 63 -63.30 27.29 40.16
C SER A 63 -63.31 27.38 38.62
N GLU A 64 -63.45 26.26 37.92
CA GLU A 64 -63.60 26.22 36.46
C GLU A 64 -64.92 26.87 36.03
N ARG A 65 -66.01 26.61 36.78
CA ARG A 65 -67.31 27.26 36.55
C ARG A 65 -67.23 28.78 36.71
N ILE A 66 -66.58 29.24 37.78
CA ILE A 66 -66.34 30.67 38.00
C ILE A 66 -65.47 31.27 36.88
N TYR A 67 -64.44 30.55 36.44
CA TYR A 67 -63.58 30.97 35.33
C TYR A 67 -64.37 31.17 34.04
N HIS A 68 -65.31 30.27 33.74
CA HIS A 68 -66.20 30.39 32.57
C HIS A 68 -67.09 31.64 32.63
N ILE A 69 -67.66 31.96 33.80
CA ILE A 69 -68.52 33.14 33.94
C ILE A 69 -67.72 34.44 33.75
N ILE A 70 -66.54 34.53 34.35
CA ILE A 70 -65.71 35.74 34.31
C ILE A 70 -65.14 36.00 32.91
N ASN A 71 -64.79 34.93 32.19
CA ASN A 71 -64.22 35.00 30.85
C ASN A 71 -65.27 34.84 29.74
N GLY A 72 -66.56 34.73 30.08
CA GLY A 72 -67.65 34.61 29.11
C GLY A 72 -67.59 33.35 28.23
N LEU A 73 -67.11 32.22 28.77
CA LEU A 73 -66.91 30.98 28.03
C LEU A 73 -68.16 30.08 28.09
N SER A 74 -68.77 29.84 26.94
CA SER A 74 -69.92 28.92 26.77
C SER A 74 -69.54 27.49 26.36
N THR A 75 -68.27 27.24 26.04
CA THR A 75 -67.72 25.92 25.66
C THR A 75 -66.32 25.74 26.23
N ILE A 76 -65.88 24.49 26.38
CA ILE A 76 -64.51 24.18 26.81
C ILE A 76 -63.56 24.51 25.65
N PRO A 77 -62.46 25.26 25.87
CA PRO A 77 -61.50 25.54 24.81
C PRO A 77 -60.96 24.26 24.15
N ILE A 78 -60.61 24.36 22.87
CA ILE A 78 -60.03 23.28 22.08
C ILE A 78 -58.52 23.46 21.93
N CYS A 79 -57.83 22.35 21.70
CA CYS A 79 -56.39 22.33 21.52
C CYS A 79 -55.95 23.15 20.30
N LYS A 80 -54.98 24.05 20.48
CA LYS A 80 -54.42 24.88 19.39
C LYS A 80 -53.77 24.08 18.26
N THR A 81 -53.33 22.85 18.53
CA THR A 81 -52.65 21.99 17.54
C THR A 81 -53.61 21.09 16.78
N CYS A 82 -54.35 20.22 17.46
CA CYS A 82 -55.18 19.23 16.78
C CYS A 82 -56.60 19.73 16.47
N GLN A 83 -57.00 20.87 17.06
CA GLN A 83 -58.29 21.55 16.85
C GLN A 83 -59.54 20.65 17.03
N SER A 84 -59.38 19.49 17.68
CA SER A 84 -60.40 18.44 17.79
C SER A 84 -60.68 18.06 19.23
N ASN A 85 -59.64 17.99 20.07
CA ASN A 85 -59.77 17.64 21.48
C ASN A 85 -59.92 18.90 22.33
N THR A 86 -60.73 18.81 23.38
CA THR A 86 -60.77 19.81 24.46
C THR A 86 -59.48 19.78 25.26
N VAL A 87 -59.20 20.88 25.96
CA VAL A 87 -58.02 21.01 26.83
C VAL A 87 -58.42 20.95 28.30
N ASN A 88 -57.50 20.48 29.13
CA ASN A 88 -57.73 20.40 30.57
C ASN A 88 -57.62 21.79 31.21
N PHE A 89 -58.46 22.03 32.20
CA PHE A 89 -58.34 23.17 33.09
C PHE A 89 -57.12 23.00 34.01
N ASN A 90 -56.27 24.02 34.14
CA ASN A 90 -55.07 24.00 34.96
C ASN A 90 -55.37 24.59 36.35
N THR A 91 -55.46 25.91 36.44
CA THR A 91 -55.82 26.62 37.67
C THR A 91 -56.72 27.80 37.31
N PHE A 92 -57.38 28.39 38.31
CA PHE A 92 -58.16 29.61 38.07
C PHE A 92 -57.32 30.76 37.49
N ASN A 93 -56.06 30.87 37.90
CA ASN A 93 -55.18 31.95 37.45
C ASN A 93 -54.62 31.67 36.04
N ASP A 94 -54.30 30.42 35.74
CA ASP A 94 -53.67 30.03 34.47
C ASP A 94 -54.69 29.64 33.40
N GLY A 95 -55.94 29.36 33.78
CA GLY A 95 -57.01 28.93 32.89
C GLY A 95 -56.79 27.54 32.32
N TYR A 96 -57.01 27.39 31.02
CA TYR A 96 -56.87 26.13 30.31
C TYR A 96 -55.48 25.96 29.68
N TYR A 97 -55.01 24.72 29.57
CA TYR A 97 -53.82 24.44 28.77
C TYR A 97 -54.06 24.78 27.29
N ASP A 98 -53.02 25.22 26.59
CA ASP A 98 -53.09 25.44 25.14
C ASP A 98 -53.23 24.14 24.32
N TYR A 99 -52.84 23.00 24.90
CA TYR A 99 -52.69 21.72 24.19
C TYR A 99 -53.29 20.55 24.98
N CYS A 100 -53.94 19.62 24.28
CA CYS A 100 -54.59 18.45 24.93
C CYS A 100 -53.58 17.36 25.36
N SER A 101 -52.34 17.43 24.88
CA SER A 101 -51.30 16.44 25.20
C SER A 101 -49.90 17.01 25.05
N LYS A 102 -48.91 16.34 25.66
CA LYS A 102 -47.49 16.62 25.44
C LYS A 102 -47.13 16.53 23.96
N TYR A 103 -47.69 15.54 23.24
CA TYR A 103 -47.48 15.39 21.81
C TYR A 103 -47.93 16.65 21.06
N CYS A 104 -49.18 17.09 21.25
CA CYS A 104 -49.70 18.30 20.60
C CYS A 104 -48.85 19.54 20.96
N SER A 105 -48.45 19.67 22.22
CA SER A 105 -47.53 20.74 22.64
C SER A 105 -46.20 20.72 21.87
N THR A 106 -45.63 19.54 21.59
CA THR A 106 -44.38 19.43 20.80
C THR A 106 -44.54 19.76 19.32
N GLN A 107 -45.76 19.81 18.80
CA GLN A 107 -46.04 20.23 17.42
C GLN A 107 -46.23 21.74 17.30
N SER A 108 -46.20 22.50 18.41
CA SER A 108 -46.34 23.96 18.37
C SER A 108 -45.04 24.62 17.91
N ASP A 109 -45.09 25.25 16.73
CA ASP A 109 -43.97 26.02 16.17
C ASP A 109 -43.56 27.17 17.08
N GLU A 110 -44.52 27.87 17.68
CA GLU A 110 -44.27 28.99 18.60
C GLU A 110 -43.48 28.54 19.84
N ARG A 111 -43.91 27.42 20.45
CA ARG A 111 -43.20 26.82 21.58
C ARG A 111 -41.79 26.37 21.18
N ASN A 112 -41.67 25.70 20.04
CA ASN A 112 -40.40 25.16 19.57
C ASN A 112 -39.40 26.28 19.22
N LEU A 113 -39.88 27.39 18.68
CA LEU A 113 -39.07 28.58 18.40
C LEU A 113 -38.53 29.20 19.71
N LYS A 114 -39.38 29.38 20.72
CA LYS A 114 -38.97 29.87 22.06
C LYS A 114 -37.91 28.98 22.72
N ILE A 115 -38.01 27.65 22.55
CA ILE A 115 -37.01 26.70 23.07
C ILE A 115 -35.69 26.84 22.31
N LYS A 116 -35.76 26.98 20.98
CA LYS A 116 -34.59 27.13 20.11
C LYS A 116 -33.81 28.40 20.41
N THR A 117 -34.47 29.50 20.73
CA THR A 117 -33.83 30.79 21.04
C THR A 117 -33.21 30.83 22.44
N ASN A 118 -33.73 30.06 23.40
CA ASN A 118 -33.28 30.10 24.80
C ASN A 118 -32.19 29.06 25.15
N ASN A 119 -31.93 28.08 24.27
CA ASN A 119 -30.94 27.05 24.51
C ASN A 119 -29.69 27.25 23.64
N ASP A 120 -28.57 27.59 24.28
CA ASP A 120 -27.24 27.51 23.67
C ASP A 120 -26.84 26.02 23.54
N TYR A 121 -27.25 25.43 22.42
CA TYR A 121 -27.05 24.02 22.12
C TYR A 121 -25.57 23.60 22.17
N SER A 122 -24.66 24.50 21.78
CA SER A 122 -23.21 24.24 21.80
C SER A 122 -22.69 24.03 23.22
N LYS A 123 -23.07 24.90 24.17
CA LYS A 123 -22.70 24.74 25.60
C LYS A 123 -23.29 23.48 26.23
N LEU A 124 -24.50 23.09 25.82
CA LEU A 124 -25.11 21.85 26.30
C LEU A 124 -24.34 20.61 25.79
N GLN A 125 -23.90 20.63 24.53
CA GLN A 125 -23.09 19.56 23.95
C GLN A 125 -21.75 19.40 24.66
N GLU A 126 -21.06 20.50 24.97
CA GLU A 126 -19.79 20.46 25.71
C GLU A 126 -19.96 19.82 27.09
N LYS A 127 -20.95 20.25 27.88
CA LYS A 127 -21.25 19.66 29.19
C LYS A 127 -21.57 18.16 29.13
N LEU A 128 -22.27 17.72 28.07
CA LEU A 128 -22.57 16.30 27.85
C LEU A 128 -21.32 15.50 27.53
N LYS A 129 -20.42 16.04 26.69
CA LYS A 129 -19.13 15.39 26.38
C LYS A 129 -18.27 15.26 27.64
N GLU A 130 -18.15 16.33 28.43
CA GLU A 130 -17.41 16.31 29.70
C GLU A 130 -17.97 15.27 30.67
N SER A 131 -19.30 15.21 30.82
CA SER A 131 -19.96 14.23 31.66
C SER A 131 -19.72 12.79 31.19
N ASN A 132 -19.81 12.55 29.88
CA ASN A 132 -19.55 11.23 29.29
C ASN A 132 -18.08 10.82 29.41
N LEU A 133 -17.14 11.75 29.19
CA LEU A 133 -15.72 11.52 29.39
C LEU A 133 -15.44 11.13 30.85
N LYS A 134 -16.02 11.85 31.81
CA LYS A 134 -15.87 11.54 33.24
C LYS A 134 -16.46 10.19 33.63
N LYS A 135 -17.62 9.83 33.07
CA LYS A 135 -18.36 8.62 33.48
C LYS A 135 -17.95 7.36 32.71
N TYR A 136 -17.55 7.50 31.45
CA TYR A 136 -17.35 6.38 30.53
C TYR A 136 -16.01 6.43 29.78
N GLY A 137 -15.19 7.47 29.96
CA GLY A 137 -13.89 7.61 29.29
C GLY A 137 -13.96 7.93 27.79
N VAL A 138 -15.17 8.18 27.26
CA VAL A 138 -15.43 8.46 25.84
C VAL A 138 -16.35 9.68 25.72
N GLU A 139 -16.24 10.44 24.63
CA GLU A 139 -17.07 11.65 24.43
C GLU A 139 -18.56 11.32 24.30
N TYR A 140 -18.88 10.14 23.78
CA TYR A 140 -20.24 9.71 23.56
C TYR A 140 -20.47 8.29 24.04
N TYR A 141 -21.56 8.06 24.79
CA TYR A 141 -21.90 6.74 25.34
C TYR A 141 -21.98 5.63 24.28
N PHE A 142 -22.37 5.93 23.03
CA PHE A 142 -22.43 4.94 21.96
C PHE A 142 -21.05 4.43 21.49
N GLN A 143 -19.95 5.04 21.93
CA GLN A 143 -18.60 4.55 21.71
C GLN A 143 -18.18 3.47 22.73
N THR A 144 -18.94 3.29 23.81
CA THR A 144 -18.68 2.23 24.79
C THR A 144 -18.92 0.85 24.20
N GLN A 145 -18.10 -0.13 24.59
CA GLN A 145 -18.24 -1.52 24.12
C GLN A 145 -19.63 -2.12 24.44
N GLU A 146 -20.20 -1.75 25.59
CA GLU A 146 -21.54 -2.13 25.99
C GLU A 146 -22.59 -1.67 24.97
N SER A 147 -22.57 -0.38 24.61
CA SER A 147 -23.53 0.20 23.68
C SER A 147 -23.35 -0.35 22.27
N VAL A 148 -22.09 -0.50 21.81
CA VAL A 148 -21.78 -1.14 20.53
C VAL A 148 -22.31 -2.58 20.48
N GLY A 149 -22.14 -3.36 21.55
CA GLY A 149 -22.68 -4.72 21.66
C GLY A 149 -24.21 -4.77 21.59
N LYS A 150 -24.90 -3.88 22.30
CA LYS A 150 -26.37 -3.76 22.25
C LYS A 150 -26.89 -3.40 20.85
N ILE A 151 -26.21 -2.48 20.15
CA ILE A 151 -26.56 -2.09 18.78
C ILE A 151 -26.41 -3.28 17.82
N LYS A 152 -25.29 -4.00 17.88
CA LYS A 152 -25.04 -5.18 17.05
C LYS A 152 -26.10 -6.26 17.27
N LYS A 153 -26.40 -6.57 18.54
CA LYS A 153 -27.44 -7.54 18.91
C LYS A 153 -28.80 -7.13 18.35
N THR A 154 -29.20 -5.87 18.54
CA THR A 154 -30.49 -5.37 18.02
C THR A 154 -30.58 -5.48 16.50
N LYS A 155 -29.49 -5.18 15.78
CA LYS A 155 -29.45 -5.32 14.32
C LYS A 155 -29.52 -6.79 13.88
N LEU A 156 -28.84 -7.68 14.60
CA LEU A 156 -28.88 -9.11 14.36
C LEU A 156 -30.30 -9.66 14.60
N ASP A 157 -30.92 -9.34 15.73
CA ASP A 157 -32.26 -9.82 16.12
C ASP A 157 -33.34 -9.36 15.14
N ARG A 158 -33.25 -8.12 14.64
CA ARG A 158 -34.28 -7.53 13.75
C ARG A 158 -34.07 -7.80 12.27
N TYR A 159 -32.82 -7.90 11.83
CA TYR A 159 -32.47 -7.91 10.41
C TYR A 159 -31.55 -9.07 10.01
N GLY A 160 -31.23 -9.98 10.93
CA GLY A 160 -30.35 -11.13 10.69
C GLY A 160 -28.88 -10.76 10.42
N ASN A 161 -28.51 -9.48 10.53
CA ASN A 161 -27.16 -9.00 10.21
C ASN A 161 -26.73 -7.90 11.20
N GLU A 162 -25.70 -8.16 12.00
CA GLU A 162 -25.15 -7.20 12.97
C GLU A 162 -24.62 -5.89 12.33
N LYS A 163 -24.29 -5.92 11.03
CA LYS A 163 -23.82 -4.77 10.24
C LYS A 163 -24.91 -4.15 9.38
N TYR A 164 -26.17 -4.53 9.56
CA TYR A 164 -27.29 -4.01 8.78
C TYR A 164 -27.30 -2.48 8.74
N ASN A 165 -27.51 -1.94 7.55
CA ASN A 165 -27.76 -0.53 7.28
C ASN A 165 -28.86 -0.43 6.21
N ASN A 166 -29.80 0.49 6.35
CA ASN A 166 -30.92 0.62 5.43
C ASN A 166 -30.54 1.56 4.26
N ILE A 167 -29.76 1.01 3.33
CA ILE A 167 -29.23 1.74 2.17
C ILE A 167 -30.36 2.25 1.27
N ASP A 168 -31.40 1.43 1.05
CA ASP A 168 -32.51 1.79 0.16
C ASP A 168 -33.29 2.99 0.68
N LYS A 169 -33.61 3.01 1.97
CA LYS A 169 -34.26 4.16 2.61
C LYS A 169 -33.36 5.40 2.57
N ALA A 170 -32.05 5.24 2.74
CA ALA A 170 -31.11 6.36 2.64
C ALA A 170 -31.07 6.95 1.22
N LYS A 171 -31.07 6.11 0.18
CA LYS A 171 -31.16 6.54 -1.21
C LYS A 171 -32.48 7.27 -1.50
N GLN A 172 -33.61 6.71 -1.07
CA GLN A 172 -34.92 7.33 -1.22
C GLN A 172 -34.97 8.72 -0.56
N THR A 173 -34.46 8.82 0.67
CA THR A 173 -34.42 10.10 1.41
C THR A 173 -33.53 11.13 0.69
N ASN A 174 -32.39 10.70 0.13
CA ASN A 174 -31.51 11.60 -0.61
C ASN A 174 -32.15 12.07 -1.93
N LEU A 175 -32.87 11.18 -2.62
CA LEU A 175 -33.63 11.54 -3.82
C LEU A 175 -34.72 12.57 -3.50
N GLU A 176 -35.51 12.35 -2.45
CA GLU A 176 -36.57 13.26 -2.02
C GLU A 176 -36.03 14.65 -1.63
N LYS A 177 -34.88 14.69 -0.94
CA LYS A 177 -34.32 15.95 -0.42
C LYS A 177 -33.45 16.71 -1.40
N TYR A 178 -32.69 16.00 -2.22
CA TYR A 178 -31.61 16.59 -3.02
C TYR A 178 -31.74 16.27 -4.51
N GLY A 179 -32.62 15.35 -4.91
CA GLY A 179 -32.73 14.89 -6.31
C GLY A 179 -31.63 13.93 -6.73
N TYR A 180 -30.78 13.45 -5.81
CA TYR A 180 -29.68 12.52 -6.08
C TYR A 180 -29.71 11.34 -5.11
N GLU A 181 -29.33 10.13 -5.55
CA GLU A 181 -29.26 8.95 -4.65
C GLU A 181 -28.24 9.12 -3.52
N HIS A 182 -27.21 9.93 -3.75
CA HIS A 182 -26.12 10.18 -2.82
C HIS A 182 -25.79 11.67 -2.75
N THR A 183 -25.55 12.17 -1.54
CA THR A 183 -25.23 13.58 -1.31
C THR A 183 -23.94 14.03 -2.00
N CYS A 184 -22.97 13.14 -2.18
CA CYS A 184 -21.73 13.45 -2.90
C CYS A 184 -21.92 13.67 -4.41
N LEU A 185 -23.10 13.35 -4.96
CA LEU A 185 -23.45 13.62 -6.36
C LEU A 185 -24.06 15.02 -6.54
N VAL A 186 -24.50 15.67 -5.46
CA VAL A 186 -25.01 17.05 -5.50
C VAL A 186 -23.89 17.97 -5.99
N PRO A 187 -24.09 18.78 -7.05
CA PRO A 187 -23.03 19.57 -7.68
C PRO A 187 -22.23 20.43 -6.70
N GLU A 188 -22.91 21.18 -5.83
CA GLU A 188 -22.26 22.05 -4.83
C GLU A 188 -21.43 21.27 -3.81
N ILE A 189 -21.89 20.08 -3.39
CA ILE A 189 -21.18 19.22 -2.45
C ILE A 189 -19.98 18.59 -3.14
N LYS A 190 -20.17 18.13 -4.38
CA LYS A 190 -19.12 17.56 -5.21
C LYS A 190 -17.98 18.55 -5.43
N GLU A 191 -18.30 19.81 -5.73
CA GLU A 191 -17.33 20.88 -5.89
C GLU A 191 -16.56 21.16 -4.58
N LYS A 192 -17.26 21.26 -3.44
CA LYS A 192 -16.61 21.40 -2.13
C LYS A 192 -15.66 20.26 -1.81
N ILE A 193 -16.06 19.02 -2.09
CA ILE A 193 -15.21 17.83 -1.91
C ILE A 193 -13.98 17.90 -2.82
N GLN A 194 -14.15 18.31 -4.08
CA GLN A 194 -13.05 18.46 -5.02
C GLN A 194 -12.04 19.52 -4.56
N ASN A 195 -12.51 20.70 -4.19
CA ASN A 195 -11.64 21.80 -3.73
C ASN A 195 -10.86 21.40 -2.46
N ALA A 196 -11.52 20.80 -1.48
CA ALA A 196 -10.85 20.33 -0.27
C ALA A 196 -9.80 19.26 -0.57
N ASN A 197 -10.10 18.31 -1.46
CA ASN A 197 -9.14 17.30 -1.88
C ASN A 197 -7.96 17.91 -2.64
N ASP A 198 -8.19 18.90 -3.50
CA ASP A 198 -7.14 19.58 -4.25
C ASP A 198 -6.19 20.36 -3.34
N GLU A 199 -6.71 21.04 -2.32
CA GLU A 199 -5.90 21.72 -1.29
C GLU A 199 -5.05 20.73 -0.48
N ILE A 200 -5.63 19.60 -0.08
CA ILE A 200 -4.91 18.54 0.64
C ILE A 200 -3.82 17.92 -0.26
N LEU A 201 -4.13 17.70 -1.54
CA LEU A 201 -3.17 17.08 -2.46
C LEU A 201 -2.01 18.03 -2.75
N LYS A 202 -2.30 19.33 -2.95
CA LYS A 202 -1.30 20.37 -3.17
C LYS A 202 -0.38 20.54 -1.96
N SER A 203 -0.92 20.53 -0.73
CA SER A 203 -0.11 20.65 0.49
C SER A 203 0.79 19.45 0.74
N LYS A 204 0.37 18.23 0.36
CA LYS A 204 1.18 17.02 0.53
C LYS A 204 2.29 16.85 -0.50
N ASN A 205 2.03 17.16 -1.77
CA ASN A 205 3.00 16.96 -2.86
C ASN A 205 2.72 17.92 -4.02
N GLU A 206 3.17 19.17 -3.85
CA GLU A 206 2.94 20.25 -4.80
C GLU A 206 3.52 19.93 -6.21
N LYS A 207 4.69 19.30 -6.25
CA LYS A 207 5.33 18.90 -7.51
C LYS A 207 4.45 17.93 -8.32
N ALA A 208 3.94 16.88 -7.68
CA ALA A 208 3.05 15.93 -8.34
C ALA A 208 1.71 16.57 -8.73
N TYR A 209 1.18 17.47 -7.90
CA TYR A 209 -0.06 18.19 -8.17
C TYR A 209 -0.02 18.93 -9.52
N TYR A 210 1.04 19.72 -9.76
CA TYR A 210 1.19 20.46 -11.02
C TYR A 210 1.61 19.57 -12.18
N ALA A 211 2.53 18.62 -11.96
CA ALA A 211 3.04 17.76 -13.03
C ALA A 211 1.94 16.87 -13.65
N LEU A 212 1.08 16.27 -12.82
CA LEU A 212 0.00 15.37 -13.27
C LEU A 212 -1.14 16.11 -13.99
N ARG A 213 -1.34 17.40 -13.73
CA ARG A 213 -2.33 18.25 -14.41
C ARG A 213 -1.81 18.85 -15.72
N ASN A 214 -0.51 18.74 -15.98
CA ASN A 214 0.13 19.26 -17.18
C ASN A 214 0.18 18.18 -18.27
N LYS A 215 -0.75 18.26 -19.22
CA LYS A 215 -0.87 17.32 -20.34
C LYS A 215 0.41 17.21 -21.18
N GLU A 216 1.07 18.33 -21.49
CA GLU A 216 2.26 18.33 -22.34
C GLU A 216 3.48 17.75 -21.61
N TRP A 217 3.61 18.03 -20.31
CA TRP A 217 4.64 17.39 -19.48
C TRP A 217 4.47 15.87 -19.44
N LEU A 218 3.24 15.37 -19.25
CA LEU A 218 2.97 13.94 -19.24
C LEU A 218 3.26 13.27 -20.58
N LYS A 219 2.91 13.92 -21.71
CA LYS A 219 3.27 13.43 -23.05
C LYS A 219 4.79 13.32 -23.21
N GLU A 220 5.53 14.33 -22.76
CA GLU A 220 6.99 14.34 -22.87
C GLU A 220 7.63 13.23 -22.03
N GLN A 221 7.18 13.03 -20.79
CA GLN A 221 7.65 11.92 -19.96
C GLN A 221 7.31 10.56 -20.57
N ASN A 222 6.10 10.41 -21.12
CA ASN A 222 5.63 9.17 -21.73
C ASN A 222 6.43 8.76 -22.99
N LYS A 223 7.26 9.63 -23.57
CA LYS A 223 8.18 9.26 -24.67
C LYS A 223 9.34 8.38 -24.19
N THR A 224 9.74 8.49 -22.92
CA THR A 224 10.97 7.87 -22.40
C THR A 224 10.78 7.05 -21.13
N LYS A 225 9.64 7.19 -20.43
CA LYS A 225 9.39 6.59 -19.11
C LYS A 225 8.07 5.86 -19.08
N THR A 226 8.05 4.70 -18.39
CA THR A 226 6.80 4.02 -18.06
C THR A 226 5.98 4.84 -17.05
N ILE A 227 4.68 4.58 -16.97
CA ILE A 227 3.83 5.17 -15.90
C ILE A 227 4.34 4.86 -14.50
N THR A 228 5.05 3.73 -14.32
CA THR A 228 5.65 3.33 -13.05
C THR A 228 6.86 4.18 -12.71
N ASP A 229 7.69 4.53 -13.70
CA ASP A 229 8.85 5.40 -13.51
C ASP A 229 8.40 6.84 -13.23
N ILE A 230 7.39 7.33 -13.95
CA ILE A 230 6.76 8.63 -13.68
C ILE A 230 6.20 8.67 -12.25
N ALA A 231 5.56 7.59 -11.80
CA ALA A 231 5.02 7.49 -10.45
C ALA A 231 6.12 7.56 -9.38
N LYS A 232 7.26 6.90 -9.61
CA LYS A 232 8.44 6.97 -8.73
C LYS A 232 9.01 8.38 -8.67
N ASP A 233 9.21 9.04 -9.81
CA ASP A 233 9.77 10.39 -9.91
C ASP A 233 8.92 11.45 -9.18
N LEU A 234 7.61 11.23 -9.17
CA LEU A 234 6.63 12.09 -8.51
C LEU A 234 6.29 11.63 -7.09
N GLN A 235 6.81 10.49 -6.62
CA GLN A 235 6.48 9.89 -5.33
C GLN A 235 4.97 9.71 -5.12
N VAL A 236 4.29 9.21 -6.15
CA VAL A 236 2.86 8.89 -6.12
C VAL A 236 2.63 7.43 -6.52
N THR A 237 1.41 6.93 -6.36
CA THR A 237 1.07 5.59 -6.82
C THR A 237 0.99 5.54 -8.35
N TYR A 238 1.30 4.38 -8.93
CA TYR A 238 1.12 4.15 -10.38
C TYR A 238 -0.32 4.44 -10.82
N ARG A 239 -1.29 4.14 -9.95
CA ARG A 239 -2.72 4.37 -10.17
C ARG A 239 -3.03 5.86 -10.35
N ALA A 240 -2.39 6.74 -9.58
CA ALA A 240 -2.57 8.18 -9.73
C ALA A 240 -2.13 8.65 -11.13
N VAL A 241 -0.94 8.24 -11.58
CA VAL A 241 -0.44 8.57 -12.92
C VAL A 241 -1.38 8.02 -14.00
N TYR A 242 -1.78 6.75 -13.89
CA TYR A 242 -2.73 6.11 -14.82
C TYR A 242 -4.04 6.89 -14.97
N LEU A 243 -4.64 7.33 -13.85
CA LEU A 243 -5.90 8.08 -13.87
C LEU A 243 -5.74 9.43 -14.57
N TRP A 244 -4.62 10.12 -14.37
CA TRP A 244 -4.34 11.39 -15.08
C TRP A 244 -4.06 11.20 -16.56
N PHE A 245 -3.40 10.11 -16.96
CA PHE A 245 -3.27 9.74 -18.37
C PHE A 245 -4.65 9.52 -19.02
N LYS A 246 -5.56 8.82 -18.34
CA LYS A 246 -6.95 8.65 -18.79
C LYS A 246 -7.69 9.99 -18.85
N GLN A 247 -7.61 10.81 -17.80
CA GLN A 247 -8.22 12.14 -17.74
C GLN A 247 -7.78 13.04 -18.91
N HIS A 248 -6.50 12.98 -19.29
CA HIS A 248 -5.92 13.79 -20.37
C HIS A 248 -6.02 13.17 -21.77
N ASN A 249 -6.59 11.97 -21.90
CA ASN A 249 -6.61 11.17 -23.12
C ASN A 249 -5.20 10.97 -23.73
N ILE A 250 -4.25 10.53 -22.90
CA ILE A 250 -2.89 10.16 -23.33
C ILE A 250 -2.81 8.64 -23.44
N GLU A 251 -2.40 8.13 -24.60
CA GLU A 251 -2.12 6.70 -24.78
C GLU A 251 -0.86 6.33 -23.99
N ILE A 252 -0.92 5.23 -23.23
CA ILE A 252 0.19 4.79 -22.39
C ILE A 252 1.21 4.08 -23.27
N ASN A 253 2.45 4.57 -23.29
CA ASN A 253 3.53 3.85 -23.94
C ASN A 253 3.98 2.69 -23.06
N PHE A 254 3.80 1.48 -23.59
CA PHE A 254 4.36 0.29 -22.98
C PHE A 254 5.79 0.12 -23.47
N PHE A 255 6.74 0.53 -22.64
CA PHE A 255 8.14 0.20 -22.87
C PHE A 255 8.33 -1.29 -22.60
N SER A 256 9.11 -1.98 -23.45
CA SER A 256 9.52 -3.36 -23.16
C SER A 256 10.06 -3.42 -21.73
N THR A 257 9.74 -4.47 -20.98
CA THR A 257 10.35 -4.69 -19.67
C THR A 257 11.86 -4.46 -19.76
N LYS A 258 12.50 -3.90 -18.71
CA LYS A 258 13.95 -3.65 -18.71
C LYS A 258 14.76 -4.86 -19.23
N PHE A 259 14.29 -6.05 -18.87
CA PHE A 259 14.78 -7.33 -19.34
C PHE A 259 14.67 -7.51 -20.87
N GLY A 260 13.49 -7.27 -21.47
CA GLY A 260 13.32 -7.30 -22.93
C GLY A 260 14.16 -6.25 -23.68
N LYS A 261 14.37 -5.08 -23.09
CA LYS A 261 15.27 -4.06 -23.64
C LYS A 261 16.72 -4.56 -23.67
N GLN A 262 17.21 -5.13 -22.57
CA GLN A 262 18.58 -5.63 -22.48
C GLN A 262 18.81 -6.86 -23.37
N GLN A 263 17.84 -7.77 -23.49
CA GLN A 263 17.92 -8.86 -24.46
C GLN A 263 18.06 -8.30 -25.87
N LYS A 264 17.26 -7.28 -26.23
CA LYS A 264 17.37 -6.59 -27.52
C LYS A 264 18.73 -5.92 -27.73
N GLU A 265 19.35 -5.33 -26.70
CA GLU A 265 20.70 -4.76 -26.81
C GLU A 265 21.75 -5.83 -27.18
N ILE A 266 21.63 -7.06 -26.67
CA ILE A 266 22.50 -8.18 -27.07
C ILE A 266 22.24 -8.56 -28.54
N GLN A 267 20.97 -8.60 -28.95
CA GLN A 267 20.58 -8.90 -30.33
C GLN A 267 21.12 -7.85 -31.31
N ASP A 268 20.95 -6.57 -30.99
CA ASP A 268 21.41 -5.43 -31.77
C ASP A 268 22.94 -5.44 -31.86
N PHE A 269 23.64 -5.75 -30.75
CA PHE A 269 25.08 -5.92 -30.75
C PHE A 269 25.53 -7.06 -31.69
N ILE A 270 24.93 -8.24 -31.61
CA ILE A 270 25.33 -9.37 -32.47
C ILE A 270 25.03 -9.05 -33.94
N SER A 271 23.89 -8.41 -34.21
CA SER A 271 23.51 -7.97 -35.56
C SER A 271 24.53 -6.96 -36.12
N SER A 272 25.02 -6.04 -35.28
CA SER A 272 26.04 -5.06 -35.67
C SER A 272 27.39 -5.68 -36.04
N LEU A 273 27.66 -6.93 -35.62
CA LEU A 273 28.87 -7.68 -36.00
C LEU A 273 28.74 -8.35 -37.37
N GLY A 274 27.59 -8.23 -38.06
CA GLY A 274 27.36 -8.83 -39.37
C GLY A 274 27.18 -10.35 -39.34
N ILE A 275 26.69 -10.90 -38.22
CA ILE A 275 26.44 -12.34 -38.06
C ILE A 275 25.13 -12.73 -38.74
N PRO A 276 25.14 -13.66 -39.73
CA PRO A 276 23.93 -14.11 -40.40
C PRO A 276 23.15 -15.13 -39.56
N ASN A 277 21.93 -15.47 -40.01
CA ASN A 277 21.11 -16.59 -39.50
C ASN A 277 20.81 -16.56 -37.99
N LEU A 278 20.85 -15.38 -37.37
CA LEU A 278 20.47 -15.20 -35.98
C LEU A 278 18.99 -15.51 -35.78
N LYS A 279 18.69 -16.40 -34.83
CA LYS A 279 17.33 -16.78 -34.44
C LYS A 279 17.03 -16.27 -33.03
N ILE A 280 15.82 -15.76 -32.83
CA ILE A 280 15.33 -15.25 -31.54
C ILE A 280 14.29 -16.20 -30.99
N ASN A 281 14.39 -16.51 -29.69
CA ASN A 281 13.45 -17.36 -28.95
C ASN A 281 13.22 -18.72 -29.64
N ASP A 282 14.30 -19.41 -30.03
CA ASP A 282 14.22 -20.68 -30.76
C ASP A 282 13.72 -21.80 -29.83
N ARG A 283 12.53 -22.34 -30.11
CA ARG A 283 11.89 -23.45 -29.38
C ARG A 283 12.04 -24.81 -30.05
N THR A 284 12.77 -24.87 -31.15
CA THR A 284 12.84 -26.04 -32.01
C THR A 284 13.95 -26.99 -31.59
N ILE A 285 15.09 -26.46 -31.14
CA ILE A 285 16.28 -27.27 -30.89
C ILE A 285 16.27 -27.97 -29.52
N ILE A 286 15.73 -27.32 -28.48
CA ILE A 286 15.75 -27.86 -27.10
C ILE A 286 14.35 -27.98 -26.47
N LYS A 287 13.37 -28.43 -27.27
CA LYS A 287 11.97 -28.59 -26.85
C LYS A 287 11.87 -29.35 -25.51
N PRO A 288 11.01 -28.92 -24.55
CA PRO A 288 10.03 -27.82 -24.63
C PRO A 288 10.58 -26.43 -24.29
N LYS A 289 11.89 -26.31 -24.03
CA LYS A 289 12.53 -25.04 -23.69
C LYS A 289 12.85 -24.26 -24.97
N GLU A 290 13.09 -22.97 -24.80
CA GLU A 290 13.54 -22.06 -25.86
C GLU A 290 15.00 -21.67 -25.68
N ILE A 291 15.68 -21.11 -26.67
CA ILE A 291 16.97 -20.41 -26.54
C ILE A 291 16.73 -18.95 -26.93
N ASP A 292 17.07 -17.99 -26.08
CA ASP A 292 16.74 -16.57 -26.31
C ASP A 292 17.37 -16.02 -27.60
N ILE A 293 18.65 -16.35 -27.84
CA ILE A 293 19.37 -16.03 -29.07
C ILE A 293 20.17 -17.25 -29.50
N TYR A 294 19.90 -17.77 -30.68
CA TYR A 294 20.62 -18.92 -31.24
C TYR A 294 21.32 -18.53 -32.54
N LEU A 295 22.60 -18.90 -32.63
CA LEU A 295 23.50 -18.67 -33.77
C LEU A 295 23.91 -20.04 -34.35
N PRO A 296 23.13 -20.59 -35.30
CA PRO A 296 23.34 -21.93 -35.83
C PRO A 296 24.74 -22.13 -36.42
N ASP A 297 25.23 -21.15 -37.19
CA ASP A 297 26.51 -21.20 -37.90
C ASP A 297 27.73 -21.31 -36.95
N TYR A 298 27.52 -21.00 -35.67
CA TYR A 298 28.55 -21.03 -34.62
C TYR A 298 28.31 -22.11 -33.56
N ASN A 299 27.21 -22.87 -33.66
CA ASN A 299 26.72 -23.77 -32.62
C ASN A 299 26.68 -23.08 -31.24
N LEU A 300 26.22 -21.82 -31.22
CA LEU A 300 26.24 -20.96 -30.03
C LEU A 300 24.83 -20.52 -29.68
N GLY A 301 24.38 -20.87 -28.47
CA GLY A 301 23.20 -20.33 -27.84
C GLY A 301 23.58 -19.29 -26.79
N ILE A 302 22.75 -18.26 -26.64
CA ILE A 302 22.85 -17.27 -25.57
C ILE A 302 21.52 -17.22 -24.86
N GLU A 303 21.57 -17.39 -23.54
CA GLU A 303 20.46 -17.19 -22.63
C GLU A 303 20.69 -15.92 -21.82
N PHE A 304 19.70 -15.04 -21.80
CA PHE A 304 19.68 -13.86 -20.97
C PHE A 304 18.74 -14.08 -19.79
N ASN A 305 19.24 -14.10 -18.56
CA ASN A 305 18.47 -14.49 -17.39
C ASN A 305 18.25 -13.30 -16.45
N GLY A 306 16.99 -13.02 -16.10
CA GLY A 306 16.64 -11.91 -15.23
C GLY A 306 16.71 -12.35 -13.78
N MET A 307 17.74 -11.97 -13.04
CA MET A 307 18.07 -12.54 -11.71
C MET A 307 16.86 -12.63 -10.76
N TYR A 308 15.99 -11.61 -10.72
CA TYR A 308 14.79 -11.59 -9.89
C TYR A 308 13.78 -12.72 -10.20
N PHE A 309 13.63 -13.12 -11.46
CA PHE A 309 12.65 -14.13 -11.93
C PHE A 309 13.20 -15.56 -11.95
N HIS A 310 14.45 -15.75 -11.49
CA HIS A 310 15.17 -17.04 -11.54
C HIS A 310 15.44 -17.63 -10.15
N ALA A 311 14.75 -17.16 -9.12
CA ALA A 311 14.88 -17.72 -7.78
C ALA A 311 14.28 -19.14 -7.69
N GLU A 312 14.78 -19.91 -6.71
CA GLU A 312 14.19 -21.15 -6.17
C GLU A 312 14.38 -22.48 -6.94
N ASP A 313 14.59 -22.49 -8.26
CA ASP A 313 14.88 -23.74 -8.99
C ASP A 313 16.40 -23.96 -9.18
N GLU A 314 16.97 -24.83 -8.33
CA GLU A 314 18.40 -25.21 -8.35
C GLU A 314 18.87 -25.71 -9.72
N ASN A 315 18.02 -26.44 -10.44
CA ASN A 315 18.44 -27.18 -11.63
C ASN A 315 18.08 -26.48 -12.95
N ARG A 316 17.31 -25.39 -12.92
CA ARG A 316 16.83 -24.69 -14.12
C ARG A 316 17.94 -24.40 -15.15
N HIS A 317 19.03 -23.78 -14.70
CA HIS A 317 20.16 -23.40 -15.55
C HIS A 317 20.97 -24.61 -16.03
N LEU A 318 21.09 -25.63 -15.18
CA LEU A 318 21.78 -26.88 -15.49
C LEU A 318 21.03 -27.70 -16.54
N ILE A 319 19.70 -27.81 -16.42
CA ILE A 319 18.85 -28.52 -17.39
C ILE A 319 19.04 -27.92 -18.78
N LYS A 320 18.95 -26.58 -18.89
CA LYS A 320 19.10 -25.90 -20.18
C LYS A 320 20.52 -26.04 -20.76
N TYR A 321 21.54 -25.96 -19.90
CA TYR A 321 22.91 -26.25 -20.28
C TYR A 321 23.06 -27.66 -20.88
N ASN A 322 22.53 -28.69 -20.20
CA ASN A 322 22.62 -30.07 -20.68
C ASN A 322 21.86 -30.28 -21.99
N LEU A 323 20.64 -29.73 -22.13
CA LEU A 323 19.88 -29.81 -23.38
C LEU A 323 20.64 -29.22 -24.57
N CYS A 324 21.27 -28.06 -24.40
CA CYS A 324 22.11 -27.47 -25.45
C CYS A 324 23.35 -28.32 -25.72
N LYS A 325 24.03 -28.79 -24.66
CA LYS A 325 25.23 -29.63 -24.78
C LYS A 325 24.96 -30.92 -25.56
N ASP A 326 23.82 -31.57 -25.31
CA ASP A 326 23.40 -32.79 -26.00
C ASP A 326 23.15 -32.56 -27.50
N GLN A 327 22.84 -31.32 -27.89
CA GLN A 327 22.73 -30.87 -29.29
C GLN A 327 24.05 -30.30 -29.85
N ASN A 328 25.16 -30.48 -29.13
CA ASN A 328 26.47 -29.91 -29.46
C ASN A 328 26.46 -28.37 -29.58
N ILE A 329 25.60 -27.71 -28.81
CA ILE A 329 25.48 -26.26 -28.73
C ILE A 329 26.15 -25.78 -27.45
N LYS A 330 27.09 -24.84 -27.60
CA LYS A 330 27.63 -24.10 -26.47
C LYS A 330 26.60 -23.07 -26.02
N LEU A 331 26.19 -23.11 -24.76
CA LEU A 331 25.25 -22.16 -24.18
C LEU A 331 25.98 -21.15 -23.30
N LEU A 332 25.88 -19.85 -23.61
CA LEU A 332 26.29 -18.76 -22.72
C LEU A 332 25.08 -18.31 -21.91
N GLN A 333 25.15 -18.41 -20.58
CA GLN A 333 24.09 -17.96 -19.67
C GLN A 333 24.51 -16.67 -18.99
N ILE A 334 23.99 -15.55 -19.47
CA ILE A 334 24.31 -14.19 -19.03
C ILE A 334 23.23 -13.71 -18.06
N TRP A 335 23.64 -13.10 -16.95
CA TRP A 335 22.70 -12.47 -16.02
C TRP A 335 22.45 -11.00 -16.39
N ASP A 336 21.23 -10.51 -16.15
CA ASP A 336 20.84 -9.13 -16.41
C ASP A 336 21.69 -8.08 -15.67
N THR A 337 22.10 -8.42 -14.44
CA THR A 337 23.03 -7.63 -13.63
C THR A 337 24.44 -7.60 -14.22
N GLU A 338 24.93 -8.73 -14.76
CA GLU A 338 26.25 -8.79 -15.40
C GLU A 338 26.24 -7.94 -16.67
N TRP A 339 25.15 -7.97 -17.46
CA TRP A 339 25.00 -7.10 -18.63
C TRP A 339 24.97 -5.62 -18.26
N LEU A 340 24.28 -5.27 -17.17
CA LEU A 340 24.20 -3.89 -16.70
C LEU A 340 25.56 -3.34 -16.23
N GLN A 341 26.38 -4.17 -15.56
CA GLN A 341 27.61 -3.72 -14.89
C GLN A 341 28.88 -3.99 -15.70
N LYS A 342 28.89 -5.02 -16.54
CA LYS A 342 30.09 -5.58 -17.18
C LYS A 342 29.86 -5.86 -18.67
N GLN A 343 29.09 -4.99 -19.32
CA GLN A 343 28.67 -5.14 -20.71
C GLN A 343 29.83 -5.41 -21.67
N ASP A 344 30.95 -4.67 -21.54
CA ASP A 344 32.10 -4.81 -22.42
C ASP A 344 32.82 -6.16 -22.27
N ILE A 345 32.87 -6.71 -21.05
CA ILE A 345 33.43 -8.04 -20.79
C ILE A 345 32.55 -9.10 -21.47
N ILE A 346 31.23 -8.99 -21.36
CA ILE A 346 30.29 -9.93 -21.98
C ILE A 346 30.39 -9.86 -23.51
N LYS A 347 30.41 -8.65 -24.08
CA LYS A 347 30.64 -8.43 -25.52
C LYS A 347 31.95 -9.10 -25.97
N SER A 348 33.02 -8.98 -25.19
CA SER A 348 34.28 -9.66 -25.47
C SER A 348 34.19 -11.19 -25.39
N ILE A 349 33.42 -11.76 -24.46
CA ILE A 349 33.18 -13.21 -24.36
C ILE A 349 32.39 -13.70 -25.58
N ILE A 350 31.34 -12.99 -25.98
CA ILE A 350 30.55 -13.31 -27.18
C ILE A 350 31.46 -13.28 -28.41
N LYS A 351 32.21 -12.19 -28.63
CA LYS A 351 33.16 -12.06 -29.74
C LYS A 351 34.23 -13.16 -29.73
N SER A 352 34.68 -13.64 -28.58
CA SER A 352 35.62 -14.76 -28.49
C SER A 352 35.03 -16.04 -29.08
N ASN A 353 33.77 -16.36 -28.74
CA ASN A 353 33.09 -17.54 -29.29
C ASN A 353 32.76 -17.39 -30.78
N LEU A 354 32.56 -16.16 -31.26
CA LEU A 354 32.40 -15.84 -32.68
C LEU A 354 33.74 -15.75 -33.44
N LYS A 355 34.88 -15.94 -32.76
CA LYS A 355 36.24 -15.83 -33.32
C LYS A 355 36.60 -14.42 -33.86
N LEU A 356 36.01 -13.38 -33.27
CA LEU A 356 36.16 -11.97 -33.67
C LEU A 356 37.09 -11.15 -32.75
N ASN A 357 37.64 -11.74 -31.69
CA ASN A 357 38.64 -11.08 -30.85
C ASN A 357 40.01 -11.06 -31.52
N GLU A 358 40.81 -10.04 -31.20
CA GLU A 358 42.19 -9.93 -31.68
C GLU A 358 43.04 -11.09 -31.13
N ARG A 359 43.80 -11.75 -32.01
CA ARG A 359 44.67 -12.87 -31.63
C ARG A 359 46.10 -12.40 -31.43
N ILE A 360 46.56 -12.41 -30.18
CA ILE A 360 47.95 -12.12 -29.83
C ILE A 360 48.63 -13.45 -29.47
N TYR A 361 49.80 -13.72 -30.04
CA TYR A 361 50.54 -14.96 -29.75
C TYR A 361 51.49 -14.74 -28.57
N ALA A 362 51.39 -15.59 -27.54
CA ALA A 362 52.19 -15.46 -26.31
C ALA A 362 53.70 -15.55 -26.52
N ARG A 363 54.17 -16.09 -27.66
CA ARG A 363 55.59 -16.06 -28.04
C ARG A 363 56.13 -14.65 -28.24
N LYS A 364 55.27 -13.69 -28.59
CA LYS A 364 55.61 -12.27 -28.75
C LYS A 364 55.46 -11.47 -27.44
N CYS A 365 55.02 -12.11 -26.37
CA CYS A 365 54.77 -11.45 -25.09
C CYS A 365 55.90 -11.70 -24.12
N GLU A 366 56.16 -10.75 -23.22
CA GLU A 366 57.11 -10.90 -22.12
C GLU A 366 56.36 -11.25 -20.83
N ILE A 367 56.96 -12.07 -19.96
CA ILE A 367 56.37 -12.41 -18.66
C ILE A 367 56.88 -11.41 -17.64
N ILE A 368 55.97 -10.85 -16.83
CA ILE A 368 56.31 -9.97 -15.72
C ILE A 368 55.67 -10.45 -14.41
N PRO A 369 56.36 -10.33 -13.26
CA PRO A 369 55.69 -10.45 -11.96
C PRO A 369 54.77 -9.25 -11.73
N LEU A 370 53.66 -9.45 -11.00
CA LEU A 370 52.70 -8.39 -10.72
C LEU A 370 52.55 -8.15 -9.22
N ASN A 371 52.50 -6.88 -8.81
CA ASN A 371 52.06 -6.51 -7.47
C ASN A 371 50.54 -6.74 -7.31
N SER A 372 50.05 -6.70 -6.06
CA SER A 372 48.64 -6.98 -5.78
C SER A 372 47.67 -5.97 -6.38
N ASN A 373 48.06 -4.70 -6.49
CA ASN A 373 47.17 -3.64 -6.95
C ASN A 373 46.96 -3.75 -8.46
N THR A 374 48.05 -3.83 -9.24
CA THR A 374 47.99 -3.99 -10.71
C THR A 374 47.21 -5.25 -11.12
N TYR A 375 47.40 -6.36 -10.41
CA TYR A 375 46.65 -7.60 -10.66
C TYR A 375 45.15 -7.44 -10.41
N LYS A 376 44.77 -6.86 -9.26
CA LYS A 376 43.36 -6.66 -8.90
C LYS A 376 42.67 -5.68 -9.86
N GLU A 377 43.33 -4.59 -10.18
CA GLU A 377 42.84 -3.59 -11.13
C GLU A 377 42.59 -4.22 -12.51
N PHE A 378 43.55 -5.01 -13.02
CA PHE A 378 43.38 -5.70 -14.29
C PHE A 378 42.18 -6.66 -14.27
N LEU A 379 42.00 -7.42 -13.19
CA LEU A 379 40.85 -8.31 -13.04
C LEU A 379 39.52 -7.56 -12.98
N GLU A 380 39.46 -6.40 -12.33
CA GLU A 380 38.21 -5.65 -12.18
C GLU A 380 37.63 -5.23 -13.53
N TYR A 381 38.50 -4.79 -14.45
CA TYR A 381 38.10 -4.34 -15.78
C TYR A 381 37.95 -5.47 -16.80
N ASN A 382 38.57 -6.63 -16.60
CA ASN A 382 38.68 -7.67 -17.63
C ASN A 382 38.08 -9.03 -17.25
N HIS A 383 37.78 -9.29 -15.97
CA HIS A 383 37.26 -10.57 -15.51
C HIS A 383 35.80 -10.45 -15.03
N ILE A 384 34.92 -11.33 -15.53
CA ILE A 384 33.49 -11.28 -15.21
C ILE A 384 33.22 -11.41 -13.70
N GLN A 385 33.96 -12.27 -13.01
CA GLN A 385 33.90 -12.44 -11.54
C GLN A 385 34.65 -11.36 -10.74
N GLY A 386 35.27 -10.36 -11.39
CA GLY A 386 36.02 -9.29 -10.73
C GLY A 386 37.32 -9.75 -10.06
N ASN A 387 37.85 -8.87 -9.21
CA ASN A 387 39.14 -9.08 -8.56
C ASN A 387 39.13 -10.17 -7.46
N VAL A 388 40.32 -10.72 -7.18
CA VAL A 388 40.55 -11.67 -6.07
C VAL A 388 41.94 -11.46 -5.47
N ASN A 389 42.10 -11.81 -4.20
CA ASN A 389 43.43 -11.93 -3.60
C ASN A 389 44.16 -13.16 -4.14
N SER A 390 45.47 -13.06 -4.32
CA SER A 390 46.34 -14.14 -4.82
C SER A 390 47.70 -14.03 -4.15
N SER A 391 48.44 -15.11 -3.91
CA SER A 391 49.81 -14.99 -3.36
C SER A 391 50.85 -14.93 -4.48
N ILE A 392 50.61 -15.64 -5.57
CA ILE A 392 51.48 -15.71 -6.76
C ILE A 392 50.75 -15.03 -7.91
N ARG A 393 51.42 -14.13 -8.63
CA ARG A 393 50.79 -13.30 -9.68
C ARG A 393 51.78 -13.02 -10.81
N TYR A 394 51.38 -13.32 -12.04
CA TYR A 394 52.17 -13.04 -13.23
C TYR A 394 51.29 -12.46 -14.33
N GLY A 395 51.92 -11.68 -15.22
CA GLY A 395 51.28 -11.08 -16.38
C GLY A 395 52.06 -11.32 -17.66
N LEU A 396 51.38 -11.13 -18.79
CA LEU A 396 51.99 -11.05 -20.12
C LEU A 396 51.89 -9.63 -20.64
N THR A 397 53.00 -9.06 -21.10
CA THR A 397 53.02 -7.77 -21.80
C THR A 397 53.22 -7.96 -23.30
N TYR A 398 52.54 -7.16 -24.11
CA TYR A 398 52.73 -7.06 -25.56
C TYR A 398 52.81 -5.58 -25.92
N ASN A 399 53.85 -5.14 -26.62
CA ASN A 399 54.09 -3.72 -26.93
C ASN A 399 53.99 -2.81 -25.69
N LYS A 400 54.59 -3.24 -24.57
CA LYS A 400 54.56 -2.56 -23.25
C LYS A 400 53.18 -2.45 -22.58
N GLN A 401 52.14 -3.06 -23.16
CA GLN A 401 50.80 -3.14 -22.54
C GLN A 401 50.58 -4.49 -21.88
N LEU A 402 50.00 -4.51 -20.68
CA LEU A 402 49.58 -5.75 -20.01
C LEU A 402 48.36 -6.34 -20.74
N VAL A 403 48.47 -7.58 -21.22
CA VAL A 403 47.45 -8.22 -22.06
C VAL A 403 46.86 -9.52 -21.48
N ALA A 404 47.48 -10.11 -20.46
CA ALA A 404 46.90 -11.20 -19.69
C ALA A 404 47.49 -11.28 -18.28
N VAL A 405 46.73 -11.85 -17.35
CA VAL A 405 47.17 -12.10 -15.98
C VAL A 405 46.80 -13.51 -15.52
N ILE A 406 47.58 -14.06 -14.59
CA ILE A 406 47.28 -15.30 -13.87
C ILE A 406 47.57 -15.12 -12.39
N GLY A 407 46.78 -15.76 -11.53
CA GLY A 407 47.05 -15.78 -10.09
C GLY A 407 46.75 -17.12 -9.42
N PHE A 408 47.61 -17.49 -8.48
CA PHE A 408 47.51 -18.69 -7.66
C PHE A 408 47.55 -18.37 -6.16
N GLY A 409 46.85 -19.18 -5.38
CA GLY A 409 46.90 -19.19 -3.92
C GLY A 409 47.06 -20.61 -3.39
N LYS A 410 47.21 -20.75 -2.06
CA LYS A 410 47.06 -22.07 -1.42
C LYS A 410 45.66 -22.61 -1.69
N SER A 411 45.55 -23.93 -1.88
CA SER A 411 44.24 -24.56 -2.10
C SER A 411 43.29 -24.29 -0.93
N ARG A 412 42.10 -23.76 -1.23
CA ARG A 412 41.12 -23.35 -0.23
C ARG A 412 40.18 -24.48 0.18
N PHE A 413 39.84 -25.35 -0.76
CA PHE A 413 38.77 -26.34 -0.59
C PHE A 413 39.29 -27.76 -0.43
N ASP A 414 40.37 -28.11 -1.13
CA ASP A 414 40.93 -29.45 -1.10
C ASP A 414 42.43 -29.41 -0.80
N LYS A 415 42.78 -29.81 0.43
CA LYS A 415 44.16 -29.81 0.92
C LYS A 415 45.04 -30.87 0.22
N LYS A 416 44.47 -31.75 -0.59
CA LYS A 416 45.22 -32.66 -1.47
C LYS A 416 46.07 -31.90 -2.49
N TYR A 417 45.61 -30.74 -2.93
CA TYR A 417 46.32 -29.91 -3.90
C TYR A 417 47.12 -28.81 -3.21
N SER A 418 48.35 -28.56 -3.65
CA SER A 418 49.18 -27.53 -3.01
C SER A 418 48.65 -26.12 -3.32
N HIS A 419 48.16 -25.89 -4.54
CA HIS A 419 47.70 -24.58 -4.98
C HIS A 419 46.34 -24.64 -5.69
N GLU A 420 45.66 -23.49 -5.72
CA GLU A 420 44.49 -23.25 -6.55
C GLU A 420 44.82 -22.17 -7.59
N LEU A 421 44.47 -22.42 -8.86
CA LEU A 421 44.43 -21.36 -9.87
C LEU A 421 43.17 -20.53 -9.64
N LEU A 422 43.35 -19.31 -9.14
CA LEU A 422 42.26 -18.45 -8.69
C LEU A 422 41.63 -17.70 -9.86
N ARG A 423 42.45 -17.07 -10.71
CA ARG A 423 41.98 -16.36 -11.91
C ARG A 423 43.01 -16.42 -13.03
N TYR A 424 42.50 -16.46 -14.25
CA TYR A 424 43.21 -16.14 -15.46
C TYR A 424 42.28 -15.30 -16.32
N CYS A 425 42.73 -14.16 -16.85
CA CYS A 425 42.02 -13.45 -17.91
C CYS A 425 42.96 -12.77 -18.88
N ASN A 426 42.44 -12.54 -20.08
CA ASN A 426 43.04 -11.68 -21.08
C ASN A 426 42.44 -10.28 -20.97
N LEU A 427 43.10 -9.31 -21.59
CA LEU A 427 42.52 -8.01 -21.88
C LEU A 427 41.24 -8.19 -22.72
N ILE A 428 40.19 -7.41 -22.44
CA ILE A 428 38.95 -7.43 -23.22
C ILE A 428 39.24 -7.27 -24.72
N ASN A 429 38.40 -7.92 -25.53
CA ASN A 429 38.52 -8.02 -26.99
C ASN A 429 39.77 -8.73 -27.52
N THR A 430 40.52 -9.44 -26.68
CA THR A 430 41.73 -10.19 -27.09
C THR A 430 41.68 -11.68 -26.71
N ASN A 431 42.39 -12.50 -27.48
CA ASN A 431 42.69 -13.89 -27.17
C ASN A 431 44.21 -14.11 -27.24
N ILE A 432 44.83 -14.38 -26.08
CA ILE A 432 46.27 -14.63 -26.01
C ILE A 432 46.57 -16.11 -26.26
N ILE A 433 46.91 -16.45 -27.50
CA ILE A 433 47.16 -17.83 -27.94
C ILE A 433 48.43 -18.36 -27.26
N GLY A 434 48.26 -19.42 -26.46
CA GLY A 434 49.33 -20.00 -25.64
C GLY A 434 49.66 -19.22 -24.36
N GLY A 435 48.91 -18.15 -24.05
CA GLY A 435 49.17 -17.27 -22.92
C GLY A 435 49.03 -17.98 -21.58
N PHE A 436 47.90 -18.69 -21.41
CA PHE A 436 47.62 -19.48 -20.21
C PHE A 436 48.74 -20.49 -19.91
N SER A 437 49.09 -21.35 -20.86
CA SER A 437 50.12 -22.39 -20.65
C SER A 437 51.51 -21.78 -20.41
N LYS A 438 51.84 -20.65 -21.05
CA LYS A 438 53.12 -19.93 -20.84
C LYS A 438 53.23 -19.42 -19.40
N LEU A 439 52.19 -18.75 -18.90
CA LEU A 439 52.15 -18.23 -17.53
C LEU A 439 52.10 -19.35 -16.49
N LEU A 440 51.32 -20.40 -16.74
CA LEU A 440 51.22 -21.58 -15.87
C LEU A 440 52.60 -22.23 -15.68
N LYS A 441 53.29 -22.59 -16.77
CA LYS A 441 54.62 -23.22 -16.71
C LYS A 441 55.63 -22.36 -15.95
N HIS A 442 55.58 -21.04 -16.15
CA HIS A 442 56.45 -20.10 -15.45
C HIS A 442 56.18 -20.08 -13.94
N ALA A 443 54.91 -19.98 -13.54
CA ALA A 443 54.53 -19.97 -12.12
C ALA A 443 54.89 -21.29 -11.41
N VAL A 444 54.63 -22.42 -12.07
CA VAL A 444 54.97 -23.76 -11.55
C VAL A 444 56.47 -23.88 -11.26
N LYS A 445 57.30 -23.49 -12.23
CA LYS A 445 58.76 -23.56 -12.11
C LYS A 445 59.31 -22.65 -11.00
N ASN A 446 58.83 -21.41 -10.90
CA ASN A 446 59.38 -20.42 -9.97
C ASN A 446 58.89 -20.57 -8.52
N HIS A 447 57.77 -21.26 -8.30
CA HIS A 447 57.19 -21.43 -6.97
C HIS A 447 57.11 -22.91 -6.53
N ASN A 448 57.74 -23.83 -7.27
CA ASN A 448 57.75 -25.27 -6.97
C ASN A 448 56.34 -25.81 -6.70
N ILE A 449 55.38 -25.41 -7.53
CA ILE A 449 53.98 -25.85 -7.38
C ILE A 449 53.89 -27.32 -7.78
N THR A 450 53.51 -28.18 -6.85
CA THR A 450 53.43 -29.63 -7.06
C THR A 450 52.08 -30.11 -7.60
N SER A 451 51.02 -29.36 -7.36
CA SER A 451 49.68 -29.73 -7.81
C SER A 451 48.73 -28.53 -7.76
N ILE A 452 47.80 -28.48 -8.71
CA ILE A 452 46.87 -27.36 -8.88
C ILE A 452 45.45 -27.87 -9.04
N GLN A 453 44.51 -27.25 -8.34
CA GLN A 453 43.07 -27.37 -8.60
C GLN A 453 42.53 -26.09 -9.23
N THR A 454 41.50 -26.20 -10.08
CA THR A 454 40.77 -25.05 -10.61
C THR A 454 39.33 -25.40 -10.96
N PHE A 455 38.52 -24.35 -11.13
CA PHE A 455 37.08 -24.45 -11.32
C PHE A 455 36.67 -23.64 -12.55
N CYS A 456 35.93 -24.27 -13.46
CA CYS A 456 35.43 -23.65 -14.67
C CYS A 456 33.93 -23.35 -14.53
N ASP A 457 33.54 -22.08 -14.59
CA ASP A 457 32.14 -21.64 -14.58
C ASP A 457 31.43 -22.07 -15.87
N LEU A 458 30.51 -23.04 -15.76
CA LEU A 458 29.82 -23.65 -16.89
C LEU A 458 28.82 -22.71 -17.57
N ARG A 459 28.48 -21.57 -16.94
CA ARG A 459 27.58 -20.59 -17.55
C ARG A 459 28.23 -19.96 -18.78
N LEU A 460 29.55 -19.79 -18.77
CA LEU A 460 30.26 -18.98 -19.77
C LEU A 460 31.40 -19.76 -20.47
N PHE A 461 31.90 -20.84 -19.86
CA PHE A 461 33.10 -21.52 -20.31
C PHE A 461 32.94 -23.05 -20.32
N ASP A 462 33.84 -23.74 -21.03
CA ASP A 462 33.78 -25.19 -21.29
C ASP A 462 34.95 -25.98 -20.67
N GLY A 463 36.01 -25.30 -20.23
CA GLY A 463 37.21 -25.89 -19.61
C GLY A 463 38.30 -26.30 -20.60
N THR A 464 38.11 -26.09 -21.92
CA THR A 464 39.04 -26.58 -22.96
C THR A 464 40.48 -26.08 -22.82
N SER A 465 40.68 -24.86 -22.29
CA SER A 465 42.01 -24.30 -22.03
C SER A 465 42.79 -25.08 -20.96
N TYR A 466 42.09 -25.64 -19.98
CA TYR A 466 42.69 -26.46 -18.92
C TYR A 466 43.14 -27.80 -19.48
N GLU A 467 42.26 -28.48 -20.23
CA GLU A 467 42.54 -29.78 -20.88
C GLU A 467 43.77 -29.68 -21.79
N LYS A 468 43.83 -28.65 -22.64
CA LYS A 468 44.98 -28.39 -23.53
C LYS A 468 46.28 -28.08 -22.78
N SER A 469 46.21 -27.73 -21.51
CA SER A 469 47.36 -27.43 -20.66
C SER A 469 47.71 -28.56 -19.69
N GLY A 470 47.13 -29.75 -19.90
CA GLY A 470 47.46 -30.97 -19.14
C GLY A 470 46.62 -31.18 -17.88
N PHE A 471 45.61 -30.35 -17.62
CA PHE A 471 44.69 -30.61 -16.52
C PHE A 471 43.78 -31.80 -16.84
N GLN A 472 43.55 -32.61 -15.82
CA GLN A 472 42.62 -33.72 -15.82
C GLN A 472 41.26 -33.24 -15.27
N TYR A 473 40.18 -33.64 -15.95
CA TYR A 473 38.83 -33.45 -15.44
C TYR A 473 38.62 -34.35 -14.21
N SER A 474 38.05 -33.79 -13.15
CA SER A 474 37.67 -34.55 -11.95
C SER A 474 36.19 -34.89 -11.96
N HIS A 475 35.34 -33.87 -11.83
CA HIS A 475 33.89 -34.01 -11.77
C HIS A 475 33.22 -32.66 -12.06
N GLN A 476 31.90 -32.66 -12.21
CA GLN A 476 31.08 -31.46 -12.26
C GLN A 476 30.45 -31.26 -10.88
N SER A 477 30.53 -30.05 -10.34
CA SER A 477 29.87 -29.71 -9.09
C SER A 477 28.35 -29.66 -9.28
N LYS A 478 27.61 -29.80 -8.18
CA LYS A 478 26.22 -29.34 -8.13
C LYS A 478 26.13 -27.84 -8.45
N PRO A 479 24.97 -27.33 -8.89
CA PRO A 479 24.70 -25.90 -8.97
C PRO A 479 25.17 -25.17 -7.71
N GLY A 480 26.01 -24.15 -7.91
CA GLY A 480 26.32 -23.15 -6.90
C GLY A 480 25.20 -22.12 -6.79
N TYR A 481 25.32 -21.21 -5.83
CA TYR A 481 24.36 -20.12 -5.69
C TYR A 481 25.04 -18.84 -5.19
N VAL A 482 24.39 -17.72 -5.49
CA VAL A 482 24.67 -16.37 -4.99
C VAL A 482 23.41 -15.78 -4.36
N TYR A 483 23.57 -14.78 -3.50
CA TYR A 483 22.44 -14.01 -2.97
C TYR A 483 22.25 -12.72 -3.77
N TYR A 484 20.99 -12.40 -4.06
CA TYR A 484 20.59 -11.19 -4.77
C TYR A 484 19.62 -10.36 -3.94
N LYS A 485 19.83 -9.04 -3.93
CA LYS A 485 18.88 -8.06 -3.38
C LYS A 485 19.00 -6.75 -4.14
N SER A 486 17.92 -6.32 -4.80
CA SER A 486 17.83 -5.00 -5.46
C SER A 486 19.02 -4.64 -6.38
N GLY A 487 19.51 -5.60 -7.17
CA GLY A 487 20.64 -5.39 -8.10
C GLY A 487 22.03 -5.65 -7.50
N LEU A 488 22.13 -5.92 -6.20
CA LEU A 488 23.35 -6.35 -5.54
C LEU A 488 23.47 -7.86 -5.58
N ILE A 489 24.64 -8.36 -5.97
CA ILE A 489 24.99 -9.78 -5.93
C ILE A 489 26.08 -10.00 -4.90
N LYS A 490 25.88 -10.98 -4.04
CA LYS A 490 26.80 -11.37 -2.99
C LYS A 490 27.13 -12.84 -3.04
N ASN A 491 28.38 -13.18 -2.77
CA ASN A 491 28.81 -14.58 -2.78
C ASN A 491 28.24 -15.30 -1.54
N ARG A 492 27.80 -16.55 -1.69
CA ARG A 492 27.31 -17.39 -0.57
C ARG A 492 28.29 -17.45 0.61
N GLN A 493 29.60 -17.33 0.37
CA GLN A 493 30.61 -17.34 1.42
C GLN A 493 30.52 -16.14 2.38
N GLU A 494 30.00 -15.00 1.91
CA GLU A 494 29.72 -13.84 2.76
C GLU A 494 28.51 -14.10 3.68
N PHE A 495 27.60 -14.97 3.25
CA PHE A 495 26.30 -15.22 3.89
C PHE A 495 26.25 -16.53 4.69
N GLN A 496 27.40 -17.14 5.02
CA GLN A 496 27.42 -18.33 5.87
C GLN A 496 26.74 -18.04 7.22
N LYS A 497 25.89 -18.95 7.71
CA LYS A 497 25.07 -18.75 8.94
C LYS A 497 25.79 -18.07 10.10
N HIS A 498 27.00 -18.51 10.45
CA HIS A 498 27.78 -17.94 11.56
C HIS A 498 28.20 -16.46 11.38
N LYS A 499 28.16 -15.94 10.15
CA LYS A 499 28.43 -14.53 9.80
C LYS A 499 27.16 -13.69 9.77
N LEU A 500 25.99 -14.29 9.56
CA LEU A 500 24.72 -13.58 9.37
C LEU A 500 24.33 -12.72 10.58
N LYS A 501 24.67 -13.14 11.80
CA LYS A 501 24.47 -12.35 13.02
C LYS A 501 25.15 -10.97 13.01
N ASN A 502 26.18 -10.78 12.18
CA ASN A 502 26.87 -9.50 12.01
C ASN A 502 26.37 -8.72 10.78
N ILE A 503 25.46 -9.31 10.00
CA ILE A 503 24.93 -8.75 8.75
C ILE A 503 23.46 -8.34 8.92
N PHE A 504 22.69 -9.09 9.71
CA PHE A 504 21.26 -8.87 9.90
C PHE A 504 20.93 -8.55 11.36
N ASP A 505 20.20 -7.46 11.59
CA ASP A 505 19.75 -7.04 12.93
C ASP A 505 18.68 -8.00 13.50
N ASN A 506 17.92 -8.67 12.64
CA ASN A 506 16.85 -9.62 12.97
C ASN A 506 17.29 -11.10 12.79
N PHE A 507 18.58 -11.39 12.96
CA PHE A 507 19.10 -12.75 12.85
C PHE A 507 18.46 -13.71 13.88
N ASP A 508 18.01 -14.87 13.41
CA ASP A 508 17.47 -15.94 14.24
C ASP A 508 18.34 -17.20 14.10
N ASP A 509 18.96 -17.63 15.20
CA ASP A 509 19.84 -18.81 15.21
C ASP A 509 19.08 -20.13 15.07
N THR A 510 17.76 -20.14 15.24
CA THR A 510 16.93 -21.33 15.00
C THR A 510 16.67 -21.57 13.51
N LEU A 511 16.71 -20.51 12.70
CA LEU A 511 16.50 -20.56 11.26
C LEU A 511 17.76 -20.97 10.50
N THR A 512 17.56 -21.52 9.31
CA THR A 512 18.64 -21.83 8.35
C THR A 512 19.25 -20.55 7.77
N GLU A 513 20.38 -20.71 7.05
CA GLU A 513 20.99 -19.62 6.28
C GLU A 513 19.98 -19.00 5.30
N GLU A 514 19.28 -19.87 4.56
CA GLU A 514 18.30 -19.48 3.56
C GLU A 514 17.14 -18.71 4.17
N GLU A 515 16.53 -19.23 5.24
CA GLU A 515 15.39 -18.58 5.90
C GLU A 515 15.77 -17.21 6.46
N ASN A 516 16.95 -17.09 7.08
CA ASN A 516 17.46 -15.80 7.54
C ASN A 516 17.66 -14.80 6.39
N CYS A 517 18.21 -15.27 5.26
CA CYS A 517 18.42 -14.43 4.07
C CYS A 517 17.09 -14.01 3.44
N PHE A 518 16.16 -14.94 3.30
CA PHE A 518 14.83 -14.70 2.75
C PHE A 518 14.03 -13.69 3.58
N ASN A 519 14.06 -13.83 4.91
CA ASN A 519 13.44 -12.87 5.84
C ASN A 519 14.09 -11.47 5.79
N ASN A 520 15.24 -11.35 5.13
CA ASN A 520 15.96 -10.11 4.88
C ASN A 520 15.98 -9.71 3.39
N ASP A 521 15.02 -10.20 2.59
CA ASP A 521 14.84 -9.94 1.15
C ASP A 521 16.03 -10.34 0.26
N TRP A 522 16.89 -11.25 0.72
CA TRP A 522 17.95 -11.83 -0.09
C TRP A 522 17.47 -13.16 -0.68
N ILE A 523 17.38 -13.23 -2.00
CA ILE A 523 16.95 -14.44 -2.71
C ILE A 523 18.17 -15.21 -3.23
N ARG A 524 18.11 -16.55 -3.18
CA ARG A 524 19.13 -17.42 -3.77
C ARG A 524 18.91 -17.54 -5.27
N ILE A 525 20.00 -17.42 -6.01
CA ILE A 525 20.01 -17.65 -7.45
C ILE A 525 21.10 -18.65 -7.76
N PHE A 526 20.70 -19.72 -8.44
CA PHE A 526 21.57 -20.85 -8.74
C PHE A 526 22.27 -20.66 -10.09
N ASP A 527 23.50 -21.16 -10.20
CA ASP A 527 24.22 -21.29 -11.47
C ASP A 527 24.03 -22.70 -12.07
N CYS A 528 24.77 -23.07 -13.11
CA CYS A 528 24.74 -24.42 -13.69
C CYS A 528 25.90 -25.32 -13.23
N GLY A 529 26.54 -24.97 -12.12
CA GLY A 529 27.69 -25.65 -11.54
C GLY A 529 29.01 -25.31 -12.22
N GLN A 530 30.04 -26.04 -11.83
CA GLN A 530 31.40 -25.85 -12.30
C GLN A 530 32.03 -27.18 -12.69
N LYS A 531 32.85 -27.20 -13.74
CA LYS A 531 33.77 -28.32 -13.96
C LYS A 531 35.01 -28.13 -13.09
N VAL A 532 35.35 -29.16 -12.33
CA VAL A 532 36.54 -29.20 -11.48
C VAL A 532 37.66 -29.88 -12.25
N TYR A 533 38.80 -29.21 -12.32
CA TYR A 533 40.00 -29.69 -12.98
C TYR A 533 41.17 -29.72 -12.00
N PHE A 534 42.08 -30.66 -12.18
CA PHE A 534 43.33 -30.71 -11.42
C PHE A 534 44.51 -31.13 -12.28
N ILE A 535 45.72 -30.85 -11.81
CA ILE A 535 46.97 -31.36 -12.39
C ILE A 535 47.95 -31.66 -11.27
N ASN A 536 48.65 -32.79 -11.39
CA ASN A 536 49.82 -33.12 -10.58
C ASN A 536 51.06 -32.88 -11.46
N LEU A 537 52.05 -32.15 -10.95
CA LEU A 537 53.13 -31.53 -11.72
C LEU A 537 54.50 -32.16 -11.43
#